data_AF-A0A441BT83-F1
#
_entry.id   AF-A0A441BT83-F1
#
_cell.length_a   1.000
_cell.length_b   1.000
_cell.length_c   1.000
_cell.angle_alpha   90.00
_cell.angle_beta   90.00
_cell.angle_gamma   90.00
#
_symmetry.space_group_name_H-M   'P 1'
#
loop_
_entity.id
_entity.type
_entity.pdbx_description
1 polymer ?
#
loop_
_entity_poly.entity_id
_entity_poly.type
_entity_poly.pdbx_seq_one_letter_code
_entity_poly.pdbx_strand_id
1 'polypeptide(L)'
;AGLLPDDANARARAITWMFAALNTVEPPILERQTAVLLERDETWHEQRLPTVEDRIRDRLGELSDRLGDADWLDGAFSAGDLMMVHVLLRLS
;
A
#
# COMPACT_ATOMS: atom_id res chain seq x y z
N ALA A 1 -19.79 14.18 -8.21
CA ALA A 1 -18.72 13.80 -7.25
C ALA A 1 -18.88 12.32 -6.93
N GLY A 2 -17.90 11.51 -7.30
CA GLY A 2 -17.84 10.06 -7.05
C GLY A 2 -16.39 9.63 -6.89
N LEU A 3 -16.14 8.34 -6.68
CA LEU A 3 -14.79 7.81 -6.42
C LEU A 3 -13.84 7.91 -7.63
N LEU A 4 -14.35 8.24 -8.81
CA LEU A 4 -13.55 8.51 -10.00
C LEU A 4 -13.81 9.95 -10.46
N PRO A 5 -12.76 10.79 -10.60
CA PRO A 5 -12.89 12.14 -11.12
C PRO A 5 -13.46 12.20 -12.56
N ASP A 6 -14.16 13.30 -12.88
CA ASP A 6 -14.68 13.55 -14.23
C ASP A 6 -13.55 13.95 -15.19
N ASP A 7 -12.56 14.71 -14.71
CA ASP A 7 -11.35 15.04 -15.47
C ASP A 7 -10.61 13.76 -15.86
N ALA A 8 -10.29 13.63 -17.16
CA ALA A 8 -9.73 12.41 -17.71
C ALA A 8 -8.34 12.08 -17.14
N ASN A 9 -7.52 13.11 -16.90
CA ASN A 9 -6.17 12.91 -16.38
C ASN A 9 -6.20 12.56 -14.88
N ALA A 10 -7.03 13.24 -14.09
CA ALA A 10 -7.26 12.91 -12.69
C ALA A 10 -7.84 11.49 -12.54
N ARG A 11 -8.78 11.08 -13.41
CA ARG A 11 -9.29 9.71 -13.42
C ARG A 11 -8.21 8.69 -13.73
N ALA A 12 -7.35 8.96 -14.71
CA ALA A 12 -6.23 8.07 -15.03
C ALA A 12 -5.29 7.91 -13.83
N ARG A 13 -4.96 9.00 -13.13
CA ARG A 13 -4.11 8.94 -11.92
C ARG A 13 -4.79 8.23 -10.75
N ALA A 14 -6.10 8.40 -10.55
CA ALA A 14 -6.85 7.63 -9.55
C ALA A 14 -6.76 6.12 -9.84
N ILE A 15 -6.90 5.71 -11.11
CA ILE A 15 -6.72 4.31 -11.53
C ILE A 15 -5.27 3.85 -11.29
N THR A 16 -4.27 4.66 -11.63
CA THR A 16 -2.86 4.35 -11.34
C THR A 16 -2.66 4.06 -9.85
N TRP A 17 -3.26 4.85 -8.96
CA TRP A 17 -3.18 4.63 -7.52
C TRP A 17 -3.87 3.35 -7.05
N MET A 18 -5.00 2.97 -7.67
CA MET A 18 -5.63 1.66 -7.43
C MET A 18 -4.66 0.51 -7.76
N PHE A 19 -3.96 0.60 -8.90
CA PHE A 19 -2.96 -0.40 -9.27
C PHE A 19 -1.74 -0.39 -8.36
N ALA A 20 -1.27 0.79 -7.95
CA ALA A 20 -0.15 0.92 -7.01
C ALA A 20 -0.48 0.31 -5.64
N ALA A 21 -1.71 0.49 -5.15
CA ALA A 21 -2.16 -0.13 -3.91
C ALA A 21 -2.03 -1.66 -3.97
N LEU A 22 -2.62 -2.31 -4.98
CA LEU A 22 -2.66 -3.77 -5.07
C LEU A 22 -1.36 -4.43 -5.55
N ASN A 23 -0.59 -3.76 -6.41
CA ASN A 23 0.55 -4.39 -7.08
C ASN A 23 1.91 -3.87 -6.60
N THR A 24 1.93 -2.87 -5.72
CA THR A 24 3.19 -2.30 -5.22
C THR A 24 3.22 -2.24 -3.70
N VAL A 25 2.16 -1.74 -3.07
CA VAL A 25 2.11 -1.59 -1.60
C VAL A 25 1.63 -2.86 -0.90
N GLU A 26 0.59 -3.51 -1.43
CA GLU A 26 0.02 -4.73 -0.83
C GLU A 26 0.97 -5.94 -0.82
N PRO A 27 1.75 -6.26 -1.88
CA PRO A 27 2.54 -7.49 -1.92
C PRO A 27 3.48 -7.71 -0.72
N PRO A 28 4.35 -6.76 -0.32
CA PRO A 28 5.22 -6.97 0.84
C PRO A 28 4.44 -7.10 2.17
N ILE A 29 3.24 -6.51 2.27
CA ILE A 29 2.36 -6.66 3.45
C ILE A 29 1.81 -8.09 3.53
N LEU A 30 1.40 -8.66 2.39
CA LEU A 30 0.96 -10.07 2.33
C LEU A 30 2.10 -11.04 2.60
N GLU A 31 3.32 -10.73 2.12
CA GLU A 31 4.52 -11.50 2.47
C GLU A 31 4.74 -11.53 3.98
N ARG A 32 4.55 -10.41 4.68
CA ARG A 32 4.67 -10.36 6.15
C ARG A 32 3.58 -11.17 6.83
N GLN A 33 2.34 -11.07 6.38
CA GLN A 33 1.23 -11.87 6.93
C GLN A 33 1.51 -13.37 6.76
N THR A 34 2.05 -13.77 5.62
CA THR A 34 2.48 -15.16 5.36
C THR A 34 3.57 -15.58 6.33
N ALA A 35 4.62 -14.76 6.48
CA ALA A 35 5.72 -15.03 7.39
C ALA A 35 5.24 -15.18 8.85
N VAL A 36 4.32 -14.35 9.31
CA VAL A 36 3.81 -14.34 10.69
C VAL A 36 2.78 -15.44 10.97
N LEU A 37 1.88 -15.73 10.01
CA LEU A 37 0.75 -16.62 10.25
C LEU A 37 1.03 -18.06 9.83
N LEU A 38 1.79 -18.26 8.75
CA LEU A 38 1.99 -19.58 8.14
C LEU A 38 3.39 -20.12 8.35
N GLU A 39 4.40 -19.26 8.50
CA GLU A 39 5.81 -19.68 8.59
C GLU A 39 6.38 -19.51 10.01
N ARG A 40 5.54 -19.31 11.04
CA ARG A 40 5.98 -18.96 12.39
C ARG A 40 6.91 -20.00 13.03
N ASP A 41 6.64 -21.28 12.78
CA ASP A 41 7.38 -22.41 13.38
C ASP A 41 8.54 -22.88 12.49
N GLU A 42 8.77 -22.21 11.35
CA GLU A 42 9.84 -22.56 10.43
C GLU A 42 11.19 -22.03 10.91
N THR A 43 12.25 -22.79 10.65
CA THR A 43 13.61 -22.48 11.14
C THR A 43 14.18 -21.16 10.61
N TRP A 44 13.63 -20.64 9.51
CA TRP A 44 14.05 -19.37 8.89
C TRP A 44 13.16 -18.18 9.28
N HIS A 45 12.11 -18.37 10.09
CA HIS A 45 11.14 -17.33 10.43
C HIS A 45 11.81 -16.05 10.93
N GLU A 46 12.64 -16.18 11.95
CA GLU A 46 13.33 -15.06 12.62
C GLU A 46 14.27 -14.30 11.68
N GLN A 47 14.83 -14.96 10.68
CA GLN A 47 15.75 -14.34 9.70
C GLN A 47 14.99 -13.69 8.55
N ARG A 48 13.84 -14.26 8.16
CA ARG A 48 13.01 -13.78 7.06
C ARG A 48 12.22 -12.53 7.43
N LEU A 49 11.68 -12.49 8.65
CA LEU A 49 10.77 -11.43 9.07
C LEU A 49 11.37 -10.01 8.94
N PRO A 50 12.62 -9.73 9.39
CA PRO A 50 13.22 -8.40 9.24
C PRO A 50 13.35 -7.97 7.77
N THR A 51 13.73 -8.90 6.88
CA THR A 51 13.88 -8.60 5.44
C THR A 51 12.55 -8.19 4.81
N VAL A 52 11.45 -8.81 5.22
CA VAL A 52 10.11 -8.45 4.72
C VAL A 52 9.65 -7.12 5.32
N GLU A 53 9.91 -6.88 6.60
CA GLU A 53 9.57 -5.61 7.27
C GLU A 53 10.33 -4.41 6.68
N ASP A 54 11.59 -4.59 6.28
CA ASP A 54 12.36 -3.55 5.60
C ASP A 54 11.75 -3.18 4.24
N ARG A 55 11.30 -4.16 3.44
CA ARG A 55 10.61 -3.90 2.17
C ARG A 55 9.30 -3.12 2.37
N ILE A 56 8.56 -3.42 3.45
CA ILE A 56 7.37 -2.66 3.81
C ILE A 56 7.77 -1.21 4.13
N ARG A 57 8.82 -1.03 4.96
CA ARG A 57 9.31 0.30 5.34
C ARG A 57 9.72 1.13 4.13
N ASP A 58 10.39 0.53 3.15
CA ASP A 58 10.78 1.20 1.90
C ASP A 58 9.54 1.73 1.15
N ARG A 59 8.51 0.89 0.97
CA ARG A 59 7.27 1.29 0.29
C ARG A 59 6.46 2.32 1.07
N LEU A 60 6.43 2.22 2.39
CA LEU A 60 5.79 3.23 3.24
C LEU A 60 6.53 4.57 3.19
N GLY A 61 7.87 4.55 3.09
CA GLY A 61 8.68 5.75 2.89
C GLY A 61 8.33 6.46 1.59
N GLU A 62 8.36 5.73 0.46
CA GLU A 62 7.98 6.27 -0.86
C GLU A 62 6.54 6.81 -0.87
N LEU A 63 5.60 6.10 -0.24
CA LEU A 63 4.21 6.52 -0.14
C LEU A 63 4.05 7.79 0.71
N SER A 64 4.76 7.85 1.84
CA SER A 64 4.78 9.01 2.74
C SER A 64 5.34 10.23 2.02
N ASP A 65 6.46 10.09 1.31
CA ASP A 65 7.07 11.17 0.53
C ASP A 65 6.11 11.69 -0.55
N ARG A 66 5.36 10.77 -1.19
CA ARG A 66 4.38 11.15 -2.21
C ARG A 66 3.13 11.80 -1.62
N LEU A 67 2.69 11.41 -0.43
CA LEU A 67 1.56 12.05 0.24
C LEU A 67 1.94 13.45 0.72
N GLY A 68 3.12 13.58 1.34
CA GLY A 68 3.56 14.85 1.94
C GLY A 68 2.52 15.41 2.90
N ASP A 69 2.21 16.70 2.75
CA ASP A 69 1.18 17.39 3.54
C ASP A 69 -0.23 17.30 2.90
N ALA A 70 -0.42 16.48 1.86
CA ALA A 70 -1.71 16.37 1.18
C ALA A 70 -2.68 15.48 1.97
N ASP A 71 -3.97 15.82 1.91
CA ASP A 71 -5.02 14.99 2.52
C ASP A 71 -5.20 13.64 1.79
N TRP A 72 -4.96 13.61 0.47
CA TRP A 72 -5.18 12.46 -0.41
C TRP A 72 -4.10 12.34 -1.49
N LEU A 73 -3.98 11.17 -2.10
CA LEU A 73 -2.92 10.83 -3.06
C LEU A 73 -2.95 11.70 -4.32
N ASP A 74 -4.12 12.12 -4.81
CA ASP A 74 -4.20 12.98 -6.00
C ASP A 74 -5.39 13.95 -5.96
N GLY A 75 -5.31 14.94 -5.09
CA GLY A 75 -6.30 16.01 -4.98
C GLY A 75 -7.49 15.62 -4.12
N ALA A 76 -8.68 15.49 -4.72
CA ALA A 76 -9.87 15.07 -3.98
C ALA A 76 -9.85 13.55 -3.73
N PHE A 77 -10.48 13.11 -2.64
CA PHE A 77 -10.63 11.69 -2.31
C PHE A 77 -11.15 10.87 -3.49
N SER A 78 -10.51 9.73 -3.74
CA SER A 78 -10.77 8.86 -4.88
C SER A 78 -10.79 7.37 -4.51
N ALA A 79 -11.12 6.52 -5.48
CA ALA A 79 -11.01 5.07 -5.35
C ALA A 79 -9.57 4.61 -5.03
N GLY A 80 -8.56 5.33 -5.51
CA GLY A 80 -7.16 5.04 -5.22
C GLY A 80 -6.85 5.17 -3.73
N ASP A 81 -7.35 6.23 -3.09
CA ASP A 81 -7.20 6.46 -1.65
C ASP A 81 -7.90 5.39 -0.83
N LEU A 82 -9.15 5.08 -1.19
CA LEU A 82 -9.93 4.03 -0.52
C LEU A 82 -9.20 2.68 -0.53
N MET A 83 -8.64 2.31 -1.68
CA MET A 83 -7.89 1.05 -1.81
C MET A 83 -6.56 1.10 -1.06
N MET A 84 -5.84 2.23 -1.11
CA MET A 84 -4.60 2.38 -0.36
C MET A 84 -4.83 2.26 1.15
N VAL A 85 -5.85 2.94 1.69
CA VAL A 85 -6.23 2.83 3.11
C VAL A 85 -6.57 1.39 3.47
N HIS A 86 -7.34 0.67 2.64
CA HIS A 86 -7.67 -0.74 2.90
C HIS A 86 -6.42 -1.63 2.97
N VAL A 87 -5.42 -1.39 2.11
CA VAL A 87 -4.14 -2.10 2.14
C VAL A 87 -3.35 -1.75 3.40
N LEU A 88 -3.25 -0.48 3.77
CA LEU A 88 -2.52 -0.01 4.94
C LEU A 88 -3.11 -0.49 6.27
N LEU A 89 -4.43 -0.64 6.36
CA LEU A 89 -5.12 -1.18 7.54
C LEU A 89 -4.75 -2.65 7.85
N ARG A 90 -3.99 -3.33 6.99
CA ARG A 90 -3.45 -4.67 7.27
C ARG A 90 -2.18 -4.64 8.12
N LEU A 91 -1.64 -3.44 8.39
CA LEU A 91 -0.48 -3.21 9.24
C LEU A 91 -0.83 -2.82 10.68
N SER A 92 -2.10 -2.50 10.95
CA SER A 92 -2.63 -2.25 12.30
C SER A 92 -2.95 -3.54 13.03
#